data_AF-A0A7V9SJ37-F1
#
_entry.id   AF-A0A7V9SJ37-F1
#
_cell.length_a   1.000
_cell.length_b   1.000
_cell.length_c   1.000
_cell.angle_alpha   90.00
_cell.angle_beta   90.00
_cell.angle_gamma   90.00
#
_symmetry.space_group_name_H-M   'P 1'
#
loop_
_entity.id
_entity.type
_entity.pdbx_description
1 polymer ?
#
loop_
_entity_poly.entity_id
_entity_poly.type
_entity_poly.pdbx_seq_one_letter_code
_entity_poly.pdbx_strand_id
1 'polypeptide(L)'
;MTQLHTLTVRTTAALGRLADLQRRAEHVTSATPVIKPALKELASALEELQVANEHLQAQIEELAASRVRADEVSRRFEEFLQVVPIACIWSDPQGVILEANDMSAALLNVTRPRLAGKPLMLFLSDRPRFFDALAALSAPG
;
A
#
# COMPACT_ATOMS: atom_id res chain seq x y z
N MET A 1 13.81 -1.99 -0.86
CA MET A 1 14.47 -1.70 -2.15
C MET A 1 15.63 -2.63 -2.50
N THR A 2 16.41 -3.15 -1.53
CA THR A 2 17.60 -3.98 -1.82
C THR A 2 17.32 -5.36 -2.42
N GLN A 3 16.23 -6.02 -2.02
CA GLN A 3 15.94 -7.39 -2.48
C GLN A 3 15.52 -7.47 -3.96
N LEU A 4 14.70 -6.51 -4.44
CA LEU A 4 14.21 -6.49 -5.82
C LEU A 4 15.30 -6.10 -6.81
N HIS A 5 16.11 -5.09 -6.46
CA HIS A 5 17.29 -4.74 -7.23
C HIS A 5 18.25 -5.94 -7.36
N THR A 6 18.43 -6.71 -6.28
CA THR A 6 19.23 -7.94 -6.31
C THR A 6 18.63 -8.99 -7.24
N LEU A 7 17.30 -9.13 -7.27
CA LEU A 7 16.59 -10.04 -8.17
C LEU A 7 16.78 -9.64 -9.64
N THR A 8 16.59 -8.37 -9.98
CA THR A 8 16.83 -7.84 -11.33
C THR A 8 18.27 -8.12 -11.77
N VAL A 9 19.26 -7.75 -10.95
CA VAL A 9 20.70 -7.98 -11.24
C VAL A 9 21.00 -9.47 -11.43
N ARG A 10 20.45 -10.35 -10.58
CA ARG A 10 20.67 -11.81 -10.71
C ARG A 10 20.01 -12.39 -11.95
N THR A 11 18.86 -11.87 -12.36
CA THR A 11 18.13 -12.32 -13.56
C THR A 11 18.87 -11.90 -14.82
N THR A 12 19.33 -10.64 -14.91
CA THR A 12 20.19 -10.15 -16.00
C THR A 12 21.51 -10.95 -16.09
N ALA A 13 22.15 -11.22 -14.95
CA ALA A 13 23.37 -12.02 -14.92
C ALA A 13 23.12 -13.48 -15.34
N ALA A 14 21.94 -14.05 -15.03
CA ALA A 14 21.56 -15.39 -15.47
C ALA A 14 21.32 -15.45 -16.99
N LEU A 15 20.66 -14.44 -17.56
CA LEU A 15 20.47 -14.29 -19.00
C LEU A 15 21.82 -14.20 -19.75
N GLY A 16 22.77 -13.42 -19.23
CA GLY A 16 24.11 -13.33 -19.80
C GLY A 16 24.84 -14.68 -19.81
N ARG A 17 24.80 -15.43 -18.69
CA ARG A 17 25.39 -16.77 -18.61
C ARG A 17 24.73 -17.77 -19.56
N LEU A 18 23.40 -17.68 -19.74
CA LEU A 18 22.67 -18.52 -20.68
C LEU A 18 23.10 -18.26 -22.12
N ALA A 19 23.23 -16.99 -22.53
CA ALA A 19 23.67 -16.62 -23.86
C ALA A 19 25.08 -17.16 -24.19
N ASP A 20 25.98 -17.17 -23.19
CA ASP A 20 27.31 -17.78 -23.33
C ASP A 20 27.23 -19.32 -23.46
N LEU A 21 26.35 -19.97 -22.70
CA LEU A 21 26.12 -21.42 -22.81
C LEU A 21 25.52 -21.82 -24.16
N GLN A 22 24.57 -21.05 -24.68
CA GLN A 22 23.98 -21.26 -26.01
C GLN A 22 25.04 -21.17 -27.11
N ARG A 23 25.86 -20.10 -27.12
CA ARG A 23 26.99 -19.96 -28.06
C ARG A 23 27.94 -21.15 -28.00
N ARG A 24 28.29 -21.62 -26.80
CA ARG A 24 29.15 -22.80 -26.63
C ARG A 24 28.50 -24.08 -27.14
N ALA A 25 27.21 -24.27 -26.93
CA ALA A 25 26.47 -25.44 -27.40
C ALA A 25 26.32 -25.48 -28.93
N GLU A 26 26.28 -24.32 -29.60
CA GLU A 26 26.27 -24.21 -31.06
C GLU A 26 27.59 -24.66 -31.71
N HIS A 27 28.72 -24.39 -31.06
CA HIS A 27 30.05 -24.79 -31.53
C HIS A 27 30.41 -26.26 -31.25
N VAL A 28 29.60 -26.99 -30.46
CA VAL A 28 29.82 -28.41 -30.17
C VAL A 28 28.94 -29.26 -31.10
N THR A 29 29.57 -29.89 -32.09
CA THR A 29 28.92 -30.74 -33.11
C THR A 29 28.16 -31.95 -32.54
N SER A 30 28.42 -32.33 -31.28
CA SER A 30 27.79 -33.48 -30.60
C SER A 30 26.83 -33.07 -29.46
N ALA A 31 26.30 -31.84 -29.49
CA ALA A 31 25.29 -31.42 -28.52
C ALA A 31 24.08 -32.38 -28.58
N THR A 32 23.83 -33.07 -27.46
CA THR A 32 22.77 -34.07 -27.31
C THR A 32 21.41 -33.44 -27.64
N PRO A 33 20.45 -34.17 -28.26
CA PRO A 33 19.14 -33.63 -28.66
C PRO A 33 18.32 -33.02 -27.53
N VAL A 34 18.70 -33.27 -26.27
CA VAL A 34 18.06 -32.74 -25.06
C VAL A 34 18.59 -31.35 -24.66
N ILE A 35 19.84 -31.01 -24.99
CA ILE A 35 20.50 -29.78 -24.49
C ILE A 35 19.93 -28.53 -25.17
N LYS A 36 19.71 -28.55 -26.49
CA LYS A 36 19.18 -27.40 -27.23
C LYS A 36 17.76 -27.02 -26.79
N PRO A 37 16.80 -27.95 -26.66
CA PRO A 37 15.48 -27.66 -26.11
C PRO A 37 15.54 -27.12 -24.68
N ALA A 38 16.34 -27.74 -23.80
CA ALA A 38 16.46 -27.31 -22.40
C ALA A 38 17.02 -25.89 -22.27
N LEU A 39 18.01 -25.51 -23.08
CA LEU A 39 18.55 -24.14 -23.10
C LEU A 39 17.52 -23.12 -23.63
N LYS A 40 16.65 -23.53 -24.56
CA LYS A 40 15.57 -22.67 -25.06
C LYS A 40 14.47 -22.49 -24.02
N GLU A 41 14.09 -23.55 -23.32
CA GLU A 41 13.11 -23.49 -22.23
C GLU A 41 13.63 -22.62 -21.07
N LEU A 42 14.89 -22.78 -20.70
CA LEU A 42 15.53 -21.93 -19.69
C LEU A 42 15.63 -20.45 -20.15
N ALA A 43 15.81 -20.18 -21.45
CA ALA A 43 15.74 -18.83 -22.00
C ALA A 43 14.37 -18.20 -21.75
N SER A 44 13.30 -18.91 -22.13
CA SER A 44 11.91 -18.47 -21.96
C SER A 44 11.61 -18.17 -20.49
N ALA A 45 11.96 -19.10 -19.59
CA ALA A 45 11.71 -18.94 -18.17
C ALA A 45 12.45 -17.74 -17.55
N LEU A 46 13.68 -17.45 -18.00
CA LEU A 46 14.44 -16.29 -17.52
C LEU A 46 13.90 -14.97 -18.07
N GLU A 47 13.41 -14.96 -19.31
CA GLU A 47 12.76 -13.80 -19.93
C GLU A 47 11.41 -13.50 -19.22
N GLU A 48 10.60 -14.52 -18.97
CA GLU A 48 9.38 -14.40 -18.16
C GLU A 48 9.67 -13.85 -16.75
N LEU A 49 10.73 -14.34 -16.09
CA LEU A 49 11.15 -13.83 -14.79
C LEU A 49 11.61 -12.37 -14.84
N GLN A 50 12.29 -11.96 -15.92
CA GLN A 50 12.69 -10.57 -16.10
C GLN A 50 11.47 -9.67 -16.25
N VAL A 51 10.51 -10.04 -17.10
CA VAL A 51 9.26 -9.28 -17.30
C VAL A 51 8.48 -9.18 -15.98
N ALA A 52 8.40 -10.28 -15.22
CA ALA A 52 7.74 -10.28 -13.91
C ALA A 52 8.42 -9.32 -12.91
N ASN A 53 9.76 -9.26 -12.91
CA ASN A 53 10.50 -8.34 -12.05
C ASN A 53 10.27 -6.87 -12.45
N GLU A 54 10.28 -6.56 -13.74
CA GLU A 54 10.01 -5.21 -14.25
C GLU A 54 8.58 -4.76 -13.88
N HIS A 55 7.59 -5.63 -14.04
CA HIS A 55 6.21 -5.35 -13.65
C HIS A 55 6.08 -5.10 -12.13
N LEU A 56 6.71 -5.94 -11.31
CA LEU A 56 6.70 -5.78 -9.85
C LEU A 56 7.35 -4.46 -9.41
N GLN A 57 8.42 -4.05 -10.10
CA GLN A 57 9.09 -2.79 -9.82
C GLN A 57 8.20 -1.59 -10.15
N ALA A 58 7.51 -1.61 -11.29
CA ALA A 58 6.53 -0.58 -11.64
C ALA A 58 5.39 -0.49 -10.61
N GLN A 59 4.85 -1.63 -10.14
CA GLN A 59 3.82 -1.66 -9.10
C GLN A 59 4.28 -1.03 -7.77
N ILE A 60 5.54 -1.23 -7.40
CA ILE A 60 6.12 -0.63 -6.19
C ILE A 60 6.26 0.88 -6.33
N GLU A 61 6.71 1.36 -7.48
CA GLU A 61 6.82 2.79 -7.76
C GLU A 61 5.44 3.46 -7.73
N GLU A 62 4.43 2.84 -8.33
CA GLU A 62 3.06 3.31 -8.27
C GLU A 62 2.51 3.32 -6.84
N LEU A 63 2.75 2.25 -6.06
CA LEU A 63 2.33 2.17 -4.67
C LEU A 63 3.03 3.26 -3.82
N ALA A 64 4.32 3.49 -4.03
CA ALA A 64 5.06 4.54 -3.34
C ALA A 64 4.49 5.94 -3.68
N ALA A 65 4.22 6.21 -4.96
CA ALA A 65 3.62 7.46 -5.39
C ALA A 65 2.18 7.64 -4.86
N SER A 66 1.41 6.56 -4.74
CA SER A 66 0.08 6.57 -4.13
C SER A 66 0.15 6.90 -2.64
N ARG A 67 1.08 6.28 -1.90
CA ARG A 67 1.31 6.56 -0.47
C ARG A 67 1.70 8.01 -0.23
N VAL A 68 2.65 8.56 -0.99
CA VAL A 68 3.06 9.96 -0.85
C VAL A 68 1.87 10.92 -1.03
N ARG A 69 1.01 10.65 -2.02
CA ARG A 69 -0.21 11.46 -2.22
C ARG A 69 -1.19 11.34 -1.06
N ALA A 70 -1.41 10.13 -0.55
CA ALA A 70 -2.29 9.90 0.60
C ALA A 70 -1.76 10.58 1.88
N ASP A 71 -0.45 10.51 2.11
CA ASP A 71 0.21 11.16 3.25
C ASP A 71 0.12 12.68 3.14
N GLU A 72 0.25 13.25 1.95
CA GLU A 72 0.11 14.69 1.72
C GLU A 72 -1.33 15.17 2.02
N VAL A 73 -2.34 14.42 1.58
CA VAL A 73 -3.74 14.73 1.89
C VAL A 73 -3.99 14.64 3.38
N SER A 74 -3.53 13.56 4.03
CA SER A 74 -3.69 13.35 5.47
C SER A 74 -3.04 14.47 6.28
N ARG A 75 -1.82 14.88 5.90
CA ARG A 75 -1.12 15.99 6.54
C ARG A 75 -1.85 17.32 6.36
N ARG A 76 -2.29 17.65 5.13
CA ARG A 76 -3.06 18.88 4.87
C ARG A 76 -4.37 18.91 5.65
N PHE A 77 -5.02 17.76 5.78
CA PHE A 77 -6.24 17.63 6.57
C PHE A 77 -5.98 17.87 8.07
N GLU A 78 -4.91 17.29 8.62
CA GLU A 78 -4.53 17.54 10.01
C GLU A 78 -4.17 19.01 10.26
N GLU A 79 -3.38 19.61 9.36
CA GLU A 79 -3.05 21.04 9.40
C GLU A 79 -4.32 21.91 9.38
N PHE A 80 -5.28 21.57 8.51
CA PHE A 80 -6.59 22.24 8.45
C PHE A 80 -7.38 22.09 9.76
N LEU A 81 -7.49 20.89 10.30
CA LEU A 81 -8.25 20.65 11.53
C LEU A 81 -7.69 21.43 12.73
N GLN A 82 -6.37 21.64 12.78
CA GLN A 82 -5.73 22.40 13.86
C GLN A 82 -6.04 23.90 13.83
N VAL A 83 -6.23 24.48 12.64
CA VAL A 83 -6.44 25.93 12.50
C VAL A 83 -7.92 26.35 12.55
N VAL A 84 -8.83 25.39 12.43
CA VAL A 84 -10.27 25.64 12.40
C VAL A 84 -10.79 25.99 13.80
N PRO A 85 -11.48 27.14 13.99
CA PRO A 85 -11.95 27.60 15.30
C PRO A 85 -13.31 26.99 15.70
N ILE A 86 -13.59 25.76 15.26
CA ILE A 86 -14.79 25.01 15.64
C ILE A 86 -14.39 23.59 16.08
N ALA A 87 -15.17 23.01 16.99
CA ALA A 87 -14.98 21.62 17.41
C ALA A 87 -15.35 20.67 16.28
N CYS A 88 -14.38 19.85 15.84
CA CYS A 88 -14.57 18.83 14.82
C CYS A 88 -14.20 17.45 15.38
N ILE A 89 -15.05 16.45 15.11
CA ILE A 89 -14.87 15.05 15.50
C ILE A 89 -15.16 14.20 14.28
N TRP A 90 -14.27 13.27 13.98
CA TRP A 90 -14.48 12.22 13.00
C TRP A 90 -14.72 10.90 13.73
N SER A 91 -15.76 10.17 13.34
CA SER A 91 -16.07 8.86 13.88
C SER A 91 -16.21 7.81 12.78
N ASP A 92 -16.06 6.54 13.15
CA ASP A 92 -16.49 5.44 12.31
C ASP A 92 -18.03 5.32 12.27
N PRO A 93 -18.59 4.45 11.41
CA PRO A 93 -20.05 4.23 11.36
C PRO A 93 -20.66 3.71 12.66
N GLN A 94 -19.87 3.15 13.57
CA GLN A 94 -20.28 2.69 14.90
C GLN A 94 -20.25 3.81 15.94
N GLY A 95 -19.79 5.02 15.57
CA GLY A 95 -19.69 6.17 16.45
C GLY A 95 -18.44 6.17 17.34
N VAL A 96 -17.41 5.38 17.03
CA VAL A 96 -16.10 5.44 17.70
C VAL A 96 -15.31 6.61 17.13
N ILE A 97 -14.78 7.46 17.99
CA ILE A 97 -13.97 8.61 17.60
C ILE A 97 -12.67 8.11 16.97
N LEU A 98 -12.45 8.45 15.70
CA LEU A 98 -11.20 8.22 14.98
C LEU A 98 -10.25 9.39 15.19
N GLU A 99 -10.75 10.61 15.01
CA GLU A 99 -9.98 11.84 15.13
C GLU A 99 -10.79 12.96 15.78
N ALA A 100 -10.10 13.87 16.46
CA ALA A 100 -10.67 15.08 17.03
C ALA A 100 -9.63 16.20 17.01
N ASN A 101 -10.06 17.44 16.79
CA ASN A 101 -9.19 18.61 16.91
C ASN A 101 -9.12 19.13 18.35
N ASP A 102 -8.22 20.09 18.60
CA ASP A 102 -8.02 20.67 19.94
C ASP A 102 -9.25 21.41 20.45
N MET A 103 -10.05 21.99 19.55
CA MET A 103 -11.34 22.61 19.92
C MET A 103 -12.33 21.59 20.49
N SER A 104 -12.39 20.38 19.90
CA SER A 104 -13.18 19.27 20.46
C SER A 104 -12.65 18.77 21.79
N ALA A 105 -11.32 18.68 21.93
CA ALA A 105 -10.68 18.32 23.19
C ALA A 105 -11.04 19.30 24.32
N ALA A 106 -11.00 20.61 24.02
CA ALA A 106 -11.42 21.66 24.94
C ALA A 106 -12.92 21.57 25.27
N LEU A 107 -13.78 21.38 24.26
CA LEU A 107 -15.23 21.28 24.44
C LEU A 107 -15.63 20.09 25.30
N LEU A 108 -15.02 18.92 25.06
CA LEU A 108 -15.31 17.68 25.78
C LEU A 108 -14.54 17.56 27.09
N ASN A 109 -13.67 18.53 27.41
CA ASN A 109 -12.81 18.54 28.59
C ASN A 109 -11.98 17.25 28.74
N VAL A 110 -11.45 16.75 27.62
CA VAL A 110 -10.59 15.56 27.55
C VAL A 110 -9.44 15.82 26.59
N THR A 111 -8.23 15.41 26.95
CA THR A 111 -7.06 15.59 26.07
C THR A 111 -7.22 14.84 24.75
N ARG A 112 -6.79 15.45 23.64
CA ARG A 112 -6.89 14.89 22.27
C ARG A 112 -6.42 13.43 22.16
N PRO A 113 -5.25 13.02 22.71
CA PRO A 113 -4.81 11.61 22.64
C PRO A 113 -5.71 10.62 23.37
N ARG A 114 -6.59 11.09 24.28
CA ARG A 114 -7.52 10.25 25.04
C ARG A 114 -8.91 10.20 24.41
N LEU A 115 -9.18 10.95 23.35
CA LEU A 115 -10.45 10.91 22.62
C LEU A 115 -10.46 9.80 21.56
N ALA A 116 -9.34 9.57 20.87
CA ALA A 116 -9.25 8.52 19.86
C ALA A 116 -9.56 7.13 20.45
N GLY A 117 -10.38 6.36 19.73
CA GLY A 117 -10.85 5.04 20.14
C GLY A 117 -11.99 5.04 21.16
N LYS A 118 -12.44 6.20 21.65
CA LYS A 118 -13.60 6.27 22.56
C LYS A 118 -14.91 6.35 21.80
N PRO A 119 -15.97 5.66 22.24
CA PRO A 119 -17.31 5.88 21.72
C PRO A 119 -17.78 7.31 21.97
N LEU A 120 -18.22 8.02 20.92
CA LEU A 120 -18.70 9.39 21.00
C LEU A 120 -19.92 9.51 21.94
N MET A 121 -20.73 8.46 22.03
CA MET A 121 -21.88 8.37 22.94
C MET A 121 -21.53 8.59 24.42
N LEU A 122 -20.27 8.41 24.83
CA LEU A 122 -19.83 8.69 26.21
C LEU A 122 -19.89 10.18 26.54
N PHE A 123 -19.88 11.04 25.53
CA PHE A 123 -19.87 12.49 25.65
C PHE A 123 -21.23 13.13 25.32
N LEU A 124 -22.25 12.32 25.01
CA LEU A 124 -23.57 12.78 24.62
C LEU A 124 -24.62 12.41 25.67
N SER A 125 -25.51 13.36 25.96
CA SER A 125 -26.63 13.16 26.87
C SER A 125 -27.78 12.38 26.21
N ASP A 126 -28.08 12.69 24.94
CA ASP A 126 -29.18 12.08 24.17
C ASP A 126 -28.66 10.96 23.26
N ARG A 127 -28.39 9.81 23.89
CA ARG A 127 -27.86 8.62 23.20
C ARG A 127 -28.84 8.00 22.20
N PRO A 128 -30.15 7.88 22.50
CA PRO A 128 -31.10 7.31 21.54
C PRO A 128 -31.11 8.08 20.22
N ARG A 129 -31.22 9.41 20.28
CA ARG A 129 -31.24 10.26 19.08
C ARG A 129 -29.93 10.17 18.29
N PHE A 130 -28.80 10.01 18.97
CA PHE A 130 -27.51 9.80 18.31
C PHE A 130 -27.46 8.47 17.54
N PHE A 131 -27.95 7.37 18.13
CA PHE A 131 -28.02 6.08 17.43
C PHE A 131 -28.99 6.10 16.26
N ASP A 132 -30.13 6.78 16.40
CA ASP A 132 -31.08 6.95 15.29
C ASP A 132 -30.42 7.71 14.12
N ALA A 133 -29.65 8.76 14.41
CA ALA A 133 -28.91 9.52 13.40
C ALA A 133 -27.80 8.67 12.75
N LEU A 134 -27.04 7.89 13.52
CA LEU A 134 -26.03 6.97 12.98
C LEU A 134 -26.67 5.92 12.07
N ALA A 135 -27.78 5.32 12.49
CA ALA A 135 -28.49 4.32 11.71
C ALA A 135 -28.99 4.89 10.38
N ALA A 136 -29.51 6.13 10.38
CA ALA A 136 -29.95 6.82 9.18
C ALA A 136 -28.80 7.10 8.19
N LEU A 137 -27.60 7.43 8.68
CA LEU A 137 -26.41 7.68 7.85
C LEU A 137 -25.75 6.38 7.35
N SER A 138 -25.99 5.27 8.04
CA SER A 138 -25.41 3.95 7.75
C SER A 138 -26.29 3.10 6.83
N ALA A 139 -27.54 3.52 6.59
CA ALA A 139 -28.44 2.83 5.68
C ALA A 139 -27.89 2.93 4.24
N PRO A 140 -27.68 1.82 3.53
CA PRO A 140 -27.27 1.86 2.14
C PRO A 140 -28.36 2.56 1.32
N GLY A 141 -27.99 3.64 0.64
CA GLY A 141 -28.78 4.27 -0.42
C GLY A 141 -28.74 3.45 -1.70
#